data_AF-A0A120K1R9-F1
#
_entry.id   AF-A0A120K1R9-F1
#
_cell.length_a   1.000
_cell.length_b   1.000
_cell.length_c   1.000
_cell.angle_alpha   90.00
_cell.angle_beta   90.00
_cell.angle_gamma   90.00
#
_symmetry.space_group_name_H-M   'P 1'
#
loop_
_entity.id
_entity.type
_entity.pdbx_description
1 polymer ?
#
loop_
_entity_poly.entity_id
_entity_poly.type
_entity_poly.pdbx_seq_one_letter_code
_entity_poly.pdbx_strand_id
1 'polypeptide(L)'
;MVATLIRSLLRDWKRMQHTGLRGNSSENREEVNGNANNILPYIKPQDNNVHIWHVVLYDDLQELEIYCMCYFKVRNDAEPTVVMRCCTPNSCVPMNRNVCLSYLSPILSQGWLAFYAQLRSMFFECVEHRESGELMKTWNRVVCKEFGWNFPTLMDNYNVTQEGLNYVNELLANENFSMRKKRERLNQGFKFQLEGLSPQNDLLACDNGARGGSASSDDACLTRSVKRQTLQGRPLSRLNEIEDDDYRRKRQ
;
A
#
# COMPACT_ATOMS: atom_id res chain seq x y z
N MET A 1 10.49 15.84 -8.67
CA MET A 1 9.95 15.87 -10.05
C MET A 1 8.97 14.71 -10.20
N VAL A 2 7.76 14.92 -10.73
CA VAL A 2 6.77 13.83 -10.87
C VAL A 2 7.07 13.02 -12.14
N ALA A 3 7.27 11.71 -11.98
CA ALA A 3 7.58 10.79 -13.08
C ALA A 3 6.49 10.78 -14.15
N THR A 4 6.86 10.49 -15.41
CA THR A 4 5.94 10.52 -16.56
C THR A 4 4.74 9.59 -16.38
N LEU A 5 4.96 8.40 -15.81
CA LEU A 5 3.90 7.46 -15.44
C LEU A 5 2.86 8.10 -14.50
N ILE A 6 3.29 8.66 -13.36
CA ILE A 6 2.40 9.27 -12.37
C ILE A 6 1.61 10.45 -12.98
N ARG A 7 2.22 11.22 -13.90
CA ARG A 7 1.51 12.27 -14.66
C ARG A 7 0.45 11.70 -15.61
N SER A 8 0.66 10.53 -16.21
CA SER A 8 -0.35 9.84 -17.01
C SER A 8 -1.50 9.33 -16.14
N LEU A 9 -1.17 8.61 -15.07
CA LEU A 9 -2.13 8.08 -14.10
C LEU A 9 -3.02 9.20 -13.50
N LEU A 10 -2.45 10.35 -13.13
CA LEU A 10 -3.23 11.52 -12.68
C LEU A 10 -4.15 12.10 -13.77
N ARG A 11 -3.76 12.04 -15.04
CA ARG A 11 -4.59 12.50 -16.17
C ARG A 11 -5.76 11.55 -16.41
N ASP A 12 -5.51 10.25 -16.37
CA ASP A 12 -6.55 9.23 -16.58
C ASP A 12 -7.54 9.22 -15.42
N TRP A 13 -7.07 9.35 -14.18
CA TRP A 13 -7.92 9.56 -13.01
C TRP A 13 -8.85 10.76 -13.17
N LYS A 14 -8.34 11.95 -13.53
CA LYS A 14 -9.17 13.14 -13.76
C LYS A 14 -10.21 12.93 -14.87
N ARG A 15 -9.85 12.22 -15.95
CA ARG A 15 -10.80 11.87 -17.02
C ARG A 15 -11.94 11.01 -16.49
N MET A 16 -11.64 9.97 -15.70
CA MET A 16 -12.66 9.09 -15.11
C MET A 16 -13.64 9.86 -14.21
N GLN A 17 -13.17 10.82 -13.40
CA GLN A 17 -14.04 11.68 -12.58
C GLN A 17 -15.03 12.50 -13.45
N HIS A 18 -14.57 13.07 -14.56
CA HIS A 18 -15.44 13.85 -15.46
C HIS A 18 -16.45 13.00 -16.23
N THR A 19 -16.09 11.75 -16.59
CA THR A 19 -17.01 10.82 -17.25
C THR A 19 -18.09 10.34 -16.27
N GLY A 20 -17.72 9.95 -15.04
CA GLY A 20 -18.66 9.46 -14.03
C GLY A 20 -19.75 10.49 -13.66
N LEU A 21 -19.38 11.76 -13.55
CA LEU A 21 -20.34 12.84 -13.24
C LEU A 21 -21.39 13.09 -14.33
N ARG A 22 -21.14 12.69 -15.59
CA ARG A 22 -22.12 12.83 -16.69
C ARG A 22 -23.09 11.66 -16.82
N GLY A 23 -22.84 10.53 -16.15
CA GLY A 23 -23.75 9.38 -16.16
C GLY A 23 -25.00 9.55 -15.29
N ASN A 24 -24.99 10.52 -14.37
CA ASN A 24 -26.04 10.71 -13.37
C ASN A 24 -27.07 11.80 -13.72
N SER A 25 -26.91 12.51 -14.84
CA SER A 25 -27.97 13.40 -15.37
C SER A 25 -29.03 12.55 -16.07
N SER A 26 -30.02 12.11 -15.29
CA SER A 26 -31.13 11.29 -15.73
C SER A 26 -32.14 12.08 -16.56
N GLU A 27 -32.15 11.86 -17.87
CA GLU A 27 -33.30 11.97 -18.76
C GLU A 27 -32.95 11.14 -20.02
N ASN A 28 -33.86 10.29 -20.49
CA ASN A 28 -33.64 9.27 -21.54
C ASN A 28 -32.72 8.10 -21.15
N ARG A 29 -33.12 7.33 -20.13
CA ARG A 29 -32.64 5.96 -19.93
C ARG A 29 -33.45 4.99 -20.81
N GLU A 30 -33.34 5.14 -22.13
CA GLU A 30 -33.75 4.08 -23.07
C GLU A 30 -32.81 2.88 -22.93
N GLU A 31 -33.36 1.68 -23.03
CA GLU A 31 -32.65 0.41 -22.81
C GLU A 31 -31.71 0.06 -23.98
N VAL A 32 -30.62 0.82 -24.13
CA VAL A 32 -29.61 0.57 -25.17
C VAL A 32 -28.47 -0.26 -24.61
N ASN A 33 -28.66 -1.59 -24.68
CA ASN A 33 -27.67 -2.66 -24.54
C ASN A 33 -26.82 -2.70 -23.24
N GLY A 34 -27.03 -3.78 -22.48
CA GLY A 34 -26.21 -4.16 -21.33
C GLY A 34 -24.78 -4.59 -21.70
N ASN A 35 -23.94 -3.61 -22.03
CA ASN A 35 -22.49 -3.79 -21.96
C ASN A 35 -22.10 -3.89 -20.47
N ALA A 36 -21.79 -5.10 -20.01
CA ALA A 36 -21.33 -5.42 -18.64
C ALA A 36 -20.00 -4.73 -18.22
N ASN A 37 -19.48 -3.83 -19.07
CA ASN A 37 -18.17 -3.19 -18.94
C ASN A 37 -18.24 -1.73 -18.45
N ASN A 38 -19.41 -1.19 -18.10
CA ASN A 38 -19.54 0.18 -17.58
C ASN A 38 -19.19 0.24 -16.06
N ILE A 39 -18.02 -0.31 -15.72
CA ILE A 39 -17.51 -0.41 -14.36
C ILE A 39 -16.96 0.96 -13.95
N LEU A 40 -17.64 1.64 -13.02
CA LEU A 40 -17.15 2.92 -12.49
C LEU A 40 -16.04 2.67 -11.46
N PRO A 41 -14.78 3.07 -11.70
CA PRO A 41 -13.67 2.69 -10.84
C PRO A 41 -13.49 3.69 -9.68
N TYR A 42 -13.57 3.18 -8.45
CA TYR A 42 -13.35 3.97 -7.24
C TYR A 42 -11.86 4.08 -6.92
N ILE A 43 -11.22 5.07 -7.54
CA ILE A 43 -9.77 5.33 -7.42
C ILE A 43 -9.56 6.77 -6.97
N LYS A 44 -8.67 7.01 -6.00
CA LYS A 44 -8.25 8.35 -5.56
C LYS A 44 -6.74 8.37 -5.20
N PRO A 45 -5.93 9.31 -5.71
CA PRO A 45 -4.56 9.50 -5.24
C PRO A 45 -4.56 10.03 -3.79
N GLN A 46 -3.57 9.66 -2.99
CA GLN A 46 -3.41 10.22 -1.65
C GLN A 46 -2.98 11.69 -1.72
N ASP A 47 -3.69 12.57 -1.01
CA ASP A 47 -3.56 14.03 -1.15
C ASP A 47 -2.12 14.54 -0.90
N ASN A 48 -1.42 13.94 0.06
CA ASN A 48 -0.03 14.28 0.41
C ASN A 48 1.03 13.51 -0.40
N ASN A 49 0.65 12.48 -1.17
CA ASN A 49 1.61 11.64 -1.89
C ASN A 49 0.99 10.95 -3.12
N VAL A 50 1.18 11.55 -4.29
CA VAL A 50 0.70 11.02 -5.59
C VAL A 50 1.33 9.68 -6.05
N HIS A 51 2.25 9.10 -5.28
CA HIS A 51 2.73 7.73 -5.47
C HIS A 51 1.87 6.69 -4.74
N ILE A 52 0.99 7.11 -3.84
CA ILE A 52 0.09 6.26 -3.07
C ILE A 52 -1.34 6.51 -3.58
N TRP A 53 -2.07 5.43 -3.83
CA TRP A 53 -3.40 5.47 -4.41
C TRP A 53 -4.34 4.55 -3.64
N HIS A 54 -5.46 5.12 -3.24
CA HIS A 54 -6.58 4.42 -2.66
C HIS A 54 -7.42 3.84 -3.79
N VAL A 55 -7.73 2.55 -3.72
CA VAL A 55 -8.51 1.81 -4.73
C VAL A 55 -9.56 0.97 -4.02
N VAL A 56 -10.80 1.01 -4.50
CA VAL A 56 -11.86 0.09 -4.07
C VAL A 56 -12.27 -0.72 -5.29
N LEU A 57 -12.09 -2.04 -5.20
CA LEU A 57 -12.59 -3.00 -6.17
C LEU A 57 -13.99 -3.41 -5.71
N TYR A 58 -15.00 -3.20 -6.56
CA TYR A 58 -16.37 -3.61 -6.29
C TYR A 58 -16.78 -4.72 -7.24
N ASP A 59 -17.50 -5.73 -6.73
CA ASP A 59 -18.25 -6.67 -7.53
C ASP A 59 -19.76 -6.50 -7.37
N ASP A 60 -20.43 -6.27 -8.48
CA ASP A 60 -21.85 -5.94 -8.55
C ASP A 60 -22.76 -7.17 -8.36
N LEU A 61 -22.25 -8.39 -8.61
CA LEU A 61 -23.03 -9.63 -8.55
C LEU A 61 -23.07 -10.22 -7.14
N GLN A 62 -21.93 -10.25 -6.47
CA GLN A 62 -21.79 -10.79 -5.10
C GLN A 62 -21.77 -9.69 -4.03
N GLU A 63 -21.91 -8.43 -4.41
CA GLU A 63 -21.81 -7.26 -3.54
C GLU A 63 -20.50 -7.20 -2.72
N LEU A 64 -19.40 -7.69 -3.29
CA LEU A 64 -18.09 -7.68 -2.61
C LEU A 64 -17.40 -6.33 -2.78
N GLU A 65 -16.72 -5.86 -1.73
CA GLU A 65 -16.04 -4.56 -1.74
C GLU A 65 -14.66 -4.64 -1.08
N ILE A 66 -13.61 -4.62 -1.89
CA ILE A 66 -12.23 -4.76 -1.45
C ILE A 66 -11.52 -3.41 -1.55
N TYR A 67 -11.20 -2.82 -0.41
CA TYR A 67 -10.38 -1.62 -0.29
C TYR A 67 -8.90 -1.99 -0.17
N CYS A 68 -8.08 -1.40 -1.04
CA CYS A 68 -6.63 -1.58 -1.04
C CYS A 68 -5.88 -0.27 -1.34
N MET A 69 -4.58 -0.27 -1.04
CA MET A 69 -3.65 0.82 -1.33
C MET A 69 -2.59 0.35 -2.31
N CYS A 70 -2.44 1.05 -3.42
CA CYS A 70 -1.39 0.83 -4.41
C CYS A 70 -0.26 1.85 -4.26
N TYR A 71 0.98 1.38 -4.25
CA TYR A 71 2.20 2.16 -4.10
C TYR A 71 3.03 2.03 -5.39
N PHE A 72 3.24 3.14 -6.10
CA PHE A 72 3.96 3.18 -7.38
C PHE A 72 5.34 3.82 -7.20
N LYS A 73 6.37 2.99 -7.10
CA LYS A 73 7.76 3.45 -7.01
C LYS A 73 8.39 3.44 -8.39
N VAL A 74 8.59 4.63 -8.96
CA VAL A 74 9.31 4.81 -10.22
C VAL A 74 10.76 5.15 -9.90
N ARG A 75 11.71 4.39 -10.47
CA ARG A 75 13.13 4.75 -10.54
C ARG A 75 13.46 5.16 -11.97
N ASN A 76 14.42 6.07 -12.15
CA ASN A 76 14.81 6.56 -13.47
C ASN A 76 15.16 5.37 -14.38
N ASP A 77 14.52 5.33 -15.54
CA ASP A 77 14.68 4.36 -16.63
C ASP A 77 14.49 2.87 -16.28
N ALA A 78 13.94 2.58 -15.09
CA ALA A 78 13.54 1.23 -14.68
C ALA A 78 12.01 1.06 -14.76
N GLU A 79 11.56 -0.18 -14.95
CA GLU A 79 10.14 -0.51 -14.82
C GLU A 79 9.60 -0.09 -13.45
N PRO A 80 8.36 0.43 -13.38
CA PRO A 80 7.78 0.85 -12.12
C PRO A 80 7.62 -0.36 -11.19
N THR A 81 7.99 -0.21 -9.92
CA THR A 81 7.66 -1.21 -8.90
C THR A 81 6.25 -0.91 -8.39
N VAL A 82 5.36 -1.90 -8.47
CA VAL A 82 4.01 -1.84 -7.93
C VAL A 82 3.95 -2.70 -6.68
N VAL A 83 3.54 -2.09 -5.57
CA VAL A 83 3.21 -2.81 -4.34
C VAL A 83 1.77 -2.51 -3.99
N MET A 84 1.00 -3.53 -3.61
CA MET A 84 -0.37 -3.40 -3.11
C MET A 84 -0.42 -3.82 -1.65
N ARG A 85 -1.20 -3.12 -0.83
CA ARG A 85 -1.61 -3.57 0.50
C ARG A 85 -3.12 -3.67 0.52
N CYS A 86 -3.65 -4.86 0.81
CA CYS A 86 -5.09 -5.02 1.01
C CYS A 86 -5.47 -4.67 2.45
N CYS A 87 -6.52 -3.85 2.60
CA CYS A 87 -7.01 -3.36 3.88
C CYS A 87 -8.25 -4.13 4.35
N THR A 88 -9.01 -4.71 3.42
CA THR A 88 -10.18 -5.57 3.68
C THR A 88 -9.79 -7.05 3.81
N PRO A 89 -10.42 -7.83 4.72
CA PRO A 89 -10.36 -9.29 4.72
C PRO A 89 -10.84 -9.85 3.39
N ASN A 90 -10.09 -10.81 2.84
CA ASN A 90 -10.39 -11.45 1.56
C ASN A 90 -9.57 -12.75 1.45
N SER A 91 -10.09 -13.70 0.66
CA SER A 91 -9.47 -15.01 0.43
C SER A 91 -8.26 -14.99 -0.51
N CYS A 92 -8.01 -13.89 -1.25
CA CYS A 92 -7.01 -13.82 -2.33
C CYS A 92 -5.61 -13.42 -1.83
N VAL A 93 -5.52 -12.41 -0.95
CA VAL A 93 -4.26 -11.86 -0.46
C VAL A 93 -4.29 -11.59 1.05
N PRO A 94 -3.17 -11.83 1.77
CA PRO A 94 -3.12 -11.64 3.21
C PRO A 94 -3.31 -10.16 3.59
N MET A 95 -4.31 -9.90 4.41
CA MET A 95 -4.64 -8.56 4.92
C MET A 95 -3.44 -7.89 5.60
N ASN A 96 -3.32 -6.57 5.43
CA ASN A 96 -2.27 -5.73 6.01
C ASN A 96 -0.83 -6.09 5.65
N ARG A 97 -0.60 -6.96 4.65
CA ARG A 97 0.72 -7.25 4.09
C ARG A 97 0.93 -6.56 2.75
N ASN A 98 2.19 -6.30 2.43
CA ASN A 98 2.61 -5.80 1.14
C ASN A 98 2.73 -6.98 0.14
N VAL A 99 2.05 -6.87 -0.99
CA VAL A 99 2.09 -7.82 -2.11
C VAL A 99 2.76 -7.13 -3.29
N CYS A 100 3.79 -7.73 -3.87
CA CYS A 100 4.45 -7.19 -5.05
C CYS A 100 3.64 -7.52 -6.30
N LEU A 101 3.14 -6.50 -7.00
CA LEU A 101 2.40 -6.62 -8.26
C LEU A 101 3.19 -6.08 -9.46
N SER A 102 4.52 -6.03 -9.35
CA SER A 102 5.38 -5.44 -10.42
C SER A 102 5.34 -6.22 -11.74
N TYR A 103 4.79 -7.43 -11.77
CA TYR A 103 4.49 -8.16 -13.00
C TYR A 103 3.32 -7.53 -13.79
N LEU A 104 2.46 -6.74 -13.15
CA LEU A 104 1.38 -5.96 -13.79
C LEU A 104 1.85 -4.60 -14.31
N SER A 105 3.13 -4.24 -14.10
CA SER A 105 3.70 -2.97 -14.55
C SER A 105 3.53 -2.65 -16.04
N PRO A 106 3.61 -3.61 -16.98
CA PRO A 106 3.32 -3.35 -18.39
C PRO A 106 1.90 -2.83 -18.64
N ILE A 107 0.91 -3.26 -17.85
CA ILE A 107 -0.50 -2.85 -18.00
C ILE A 107 -0.70 -1.39 -17.63
N LEU A 108 0.11 -0.83 -16.72
CA LEU A 108 0.06 0.59 -16.38
C LEU A 108 0.38 1.52 -17.56
N SER A 109 1.05 1.02 -18.61
CA SER A 109 1.25 1.78 -19.86
C SER A 109 -0.06 2.04 -20.62
N GLN A 110 -1.08 1.20 -20.38
CA GLN A 110 -2.43 1.31 -20.94
C GLN A 110 -3.35 2.20 -20.07
N GLY A 111 -2.83 2.72 -18.94
CA GLY A 111 -3.54 3.61 -18.03
C GLY A 111 -4.27 2.89 -16.89
N TRP A 112 -4.93 3.70 -16.03
CA TRP A 112 -5.56 3.21 -14.80
C TRP A 112 -6.69 2.19 -15.03
N LEU A 113 -7.49 2.36 -16.08
CA LEU A 113 -8.69 1.53 -16.29
C LEU A 113 -8.32 0.08 -16.62
N ALA A 114 -7.31 -0.13 -17.45
CA ALA A 114 -6.80 -1.47 -17.78
C ALA A 114 -6.19 -2.16 -16.53
N PHE A 115 -5.42 -1.41 -15.73
CA PHE A 115 -4.85 -1.93 -14.49
C PHE A 115 -5.93 -2.25 -13.44
N TYR A 116 -6.96 -1.40 -13.31
CA TYR A 116 -8.10 -1.64 -12.43
C TYR A 116 -8.92 -2.88 -12.86
N ALA A 117 -9.19 -3.05 -14.16
CA ALA A 117 -9.87 -4.23 -14.68
C ALA A 117 -9.08 -5.52 -14.39
N GLN A 118 -7.76 -5.50 -14.59
CA GLN A 118 -6.90 -6.64 -14.26
C GLN A 118 -6.88 -6.97 -12.76
N LEU A 119 -6.90 -5.95 -11.89
CA LEU A 119 -7.06 -6.17 -10.45
C LEU A 119 -8.45 -6.75 -10.13
N ARG A 120 -9.53 -6.21 -10.67
CA ARG A 120 -10.91 -6.73 -10.46
C ARG A 120 -10.99 -8.22 -10.83
N SER A 121 -10.49 -8.59 -12.00
CA SER A 121 -10.42 -9.97 -12.49
C SER A 121 -9.62 -10.88 -11.54
N MET A 122 -8.41 -10.47 -11.13
CA MET A 122 -7.56 -11.23 -10.21
C MET A 122 -8.23 -11.53 -8.86
N PHE A 123 -9.08 -10.62 -8.36
CA PHE A 123 -9.81 -10.84 -7.11
C PHE A 123 -11.08 -11.67 -7.33
N PHE A 124 -11.99 -11.27 -8.23
CA PHE A 124 -13.34 -11.81 -8.28
C PHE A 124 -13.60 -12.91 -9.33
N GLU A 125 -12.78 -13.01 -10.39
CA GLU A 125 -12.95 -14.05 -11.43
C GLU A 125 -12.16 -15.33 -11.12
N CYS A 126 -11.07 -15.22 -10.33
CA CYS A 126 -10.12 -16.30 -10.11
C CYS A 126 -10.24 -17.00 -8.75
N VAL A 127 -11.09 -16.53 -7.83
CA VAL A 127 -11.14 -16.99 -6.43
C VAL A 127 -12.57 -17.09 -5.91
N GLU A 128 -12.90 -18.19 -5.25
CA GLU A 128 -14.12 -18.29 -4.43
C GLU A 128 -13.94 -17.53 -3.12
N HIS A 129 -14.75 -16.49 -2.90
CA HIS A 129 -14.72 -15.71 -1.67
C HIS A 129 -15.41 -16.42 -0.52
N ARG A 130 -14.70 -16.53 0.61
CA ARG A 130 -15.25 -17.08 1.87
C ARG A 130 -15.86 -16.00 2.75
N GLU A 131 -15.40 -14.77 2.59
CA GLU A 131 -15.89 -13.60 3.32
C GLU A 131 -17.17 -13.06 2.67
N SER A 132 -18.18 -12.72 3.48
CA SER A 132 -19.41 -12.13 2.98
C SER A 132 -19.20 -10.66 2.55
N GLY A 133 -19.98 -10.21 1.55
CA GLY A 133 -20.01 -8.80 1.16
C GLY A 133 -20.37 -7.87 2.32
N GLU A 134 -21.22 -8.32 3.25
CA GLU A 134 -21.59 -7.58 4.45
C GLU A 134 -20.39 -7.36 5.41
N LEU A 135 -19.58 -8.40 5.64
CA LEU A 135 -18.33 -8.29 6.41
C LEU A 135 -17.36 -7.33 5.70
N MET A 136 -17.14 -7.49 4.39
CA MET A 136 -16.23 -6.63 3.63
C MET A 136 -16.66 -5.15 3.68
N LYS A 137 -17.93 -4.87 3.38
CA LYS A 137 -18.49 -3.51 3.43
C LYS A 137 -18.38 -2.94 4.84
N THR A 138 -18.81 -3.65 5.87
CA THR A 138 -18.76 -3.18 7.26
C THR A 138 -17.33 -2.94 7.74
N TRP A 139 -16.40 -3.82 7.42
CA TRP A 139 -14.99 -3.66 7.74
C TRP A 139 -14.42 -2.35 7.17
N ASN A 140 -14.77 -2.01 5.94
CA ASN A 140 -14.31 -0.79 5.30
C ASN A 140 -14.88 0.48 5.95
N ARG A 141 -16.10 0.45 6.51
CA ARG A 141 -16.69 1.60 7.24
C ARG A 141 -16.12 1.72 8.66
N VAL A 142 -15.88 0.60 9.34
CA VAL A 142 -15.59 0.56 10.78
C VAL A 142 -14.09 0.52 11.10
N VAL A 143 -13.31 -0.28 10.36
CA VAL A 143 -11.88 -0.53 10.65
C VAL A 143 -10.97 0.34 9.79
N CYS A 144 -11.27 0.47 8.50
CA CYS A 144 -10.47 1.20 7.53
C CYS A 144 -10.69 2.72 7.60
N LYS A 145 -10.20 3.41 8.64
CA LYS A 145 -10.41 4.86 8.86
C LYS A 145 -10.19 5.76 7.63
N GLU A 146 -9.20 5.45 6.81
CA GLU A 146 -8.89 6.20 5.58
C GLU A 146 -9.93 6.03 4.46
N PHE A 147 -10.71 4.95 4.46
CA PHE A 147 -11.74 4.67 3.45
C PHE A 147 -12.78 5.79 3.45
N GLY A 148 -13.30 6.17 4.61
CA GLY A 148 -14.34 7.20 4.71
C GLY A 148 -13.89 8.61 4.30
N TRP A 149 -12.63 8.96 4.49
CA TRP A 149 -12.07 10.23 4.01
C TRP A 149 -11.79 10.24 2.50
N ASN A 150 -11.61 9.08 1.87
CA ASN A 150 -11.31 8.97 0.45
C ASN A 150 -12.53 8.68 -0.41
N PHE A 151 -13.54 7.99 0.13
CA PHE A 151 -14.75 7.55 -0.58
C PHE A 151 -16.03 7.82 0.23
N PRO A 152 -16.36 9.09 0.55
CA PRO A 152 -17.53 9.43 1.35
C PRO A 152 -18.85 8.94 0.70
N THR A 153 -18.96 8.97 -0.63
CA THR A 153 -20.12 8.43 -1.34
C THR A 153 -20.32 6.93 -1.12
N LEU A 154 -19.25 6.15 -0.91
CA LEU A 154 -19.37 4.74 -0.54
C LEU A 154 -19.72 4.56 0.93
N MET A 155 -19.31 5.46 1.83
CA MET A 155 -19.77 5.45 3.22
C MET A 155 -21.28 5.64 3.28
N ASP A 156 -21.79 6.68 2.62
CA ASP A 156 -23.21 7.09 2.70
C ASP A 156 -24.14 6.06 2.04
N ASN A 157 -23.66 5.34 1.02
CA ASN A 157 -24.41 4.29 0.32
C ASN A 157 -24.58 2.97 1.10
N TYR A 158 -24.00 2.82 2.31
CA TYR A 158 -24.10 1.58 3.08
C TYR A 158 -24.30 1.83 4.58
N ASN A 159 -25.48 1.44 5.08
CA ASN A 159 -25.78 1.44 6.50
C ASN A 159 -25.18 0.21 7.17
N VAL A 160 -24.30 0.42 8.15
CA VAL A 160 -23.70 -0.66 8.95
C VAL A 160 -24.76 -1.36 9.78
N THR A 161 -24.87 -2.67 9.60
CA THR A 161 -25.80 -3.56 10.32
C THR A 161 -25.19 -4.09 11.61
N GLN A 162 -26.04 -4.56 12.54
CA GLN A 162 -25.56 -5.27 13.72
C GLN A 162 -24.90 -6.61 13.38
N GLU A 163 -25.34 -7.28 12.32
CA GLU A 163 -24.76 -8.55 11.85
C GLU A 163 -23.35 -8.34 11.29
N GLY A 164 -23.16 -7.34 10.41
CA GLY A 164 -21.84 -6.93 9.94
C GLY A 164 -20.87 -6.56 11.07
N LEU A 165 -21.35 -5.86 12.12
CA LEU A 165 -20.55 -5.58 13.31
C LEU A 165 -20.16 -6.85 14.07
N ASN A 166 -21.04 -7.86 14.15
CA ASN A 166 -20.73 -9.13 14.78
C ASN A 166 -19.61 -9.86 14.01
N TYR A 167 -19.67 -9.93 12.67
CA TYR A 167 -18.61 -10.53 11.85
C TYR A 167 -17.27 -9.80 12.01
N VAL A 168 -17.27 -8.46 12.03
CA VAL A 168 -16.03 -7.68 12.26
C VAL A 168 -15.44 -7.95 13.64
N ASN A 169 -16.28 -7.98 14.68
CA ASN A 169 -15.83 -8.24 16.07
C ASN A 169 -15.27 -9.66 16.23
N GLU A 170 -15.90 -10.66 15.60
CA GLU A 170 -15.40 -12.04 15.59
C GLU A 170 -14.02 -12.14 14.91
N LEU A 171 -13.87 -11.54 13.73
CA LEU A 171 -12.61 -11.59 12.98
C LEU A 171 -11.49 -10.87 13.74
N LEU A 172 -11.77 -9.70 14.35
CA LEU A 172 -10.82 -9.00 15.22
C LEU A 172 -10.45 -9.82 16.46
N ALA A 173 -11.40 -10.53 17.09
CA ALA A 173 -11.10 -11.40 18.23
C ALA A 173 -10.16 -12.56 17.81
N ASN A 174 -10.43 -13.17 16.65
CA ASN A 174 -9.62 -14.26 16.08
C ASN A 174 -8.20 -13.80 15.69
N GLU A 175 -8.04 -12.63 15.07
CA GLU A 175 -6.72 -12.06 14.77
C GLU A 175 -5.91 -11.75 16.03
N ASN A 176 -6.54 -11.15 17.05
CA ASN A 176 -5.90 -10.87 18.33
C ASN A 176 -5.45 -12.16 19.04
N PHE A 177 -6.25 -13.22 18.98
CA PHE A 177 -5.88 -14.53 19.52
C PHE A 177 -4.71 -15.17 18.74
N SER A 178 -4.73 -15.08 17.40
CA SER A 178 -3.63 -15.55 16.54
C SER A 178 -2.31 -14.81 16.82
N MET A 179 -2.36 -13.48 16.94
CA MET A 179 -1.20 -12.64 17.27
C MET A 179 -0.68 -12.92 18.68
N ARG A 180 -1.57 -13.13 19.66
CA ARG A 180 -1.21 -13.57 21.01
C ARG A 180 -0.49 -14.92 20.99
N LYS A 181 -1.04 -15.93 20.29
CA LYS A 181 -0.44 -17.26 20.14
C LYS A 181 0.91 -17.23 19.41
N LYS A 182 1.08 -16.34 18.42
CA LYS A 182 2.36 -16.10 17.73
C LYS A 182 3.38 -15.45 18.69
N ARG A 183 2.95 -14.48 19.50
CA ARG A 183 3.79 -13.83 20.52
C ARG A 183 4.18 -14.79 21.65
N GLU A 184 3.27 -15.66 22.09
CA GLU A 184 3.55 -16.72 23.06
C GLU A 184 4.59 -17.71 22.52
N ARG A 185 4.50 -18.13 21.24
CA ARG A 185 5.53 -18.95 20.58
C ARG A 185 6.90 -18.26 20.47
N LEU A 186 6.93 -16.95 20.18
CA LEU A 186 8.18 -16.18 20.17
C LEU A 186 8.77 -16.03 21.59
N ASN A 187 7.92 -15.80 22.59
CA ASN A 187 8.33 -15.65 23.99
C ASN A 187 8.73 -16.97 24.67
N GLN A 188 8.27 -18.13 24.19
CA GLN A 188 8.70 -19.45 24.68
C GLN A 188 10.16 -19.77 24.33
N GLY A 189 10.79 -18.96 23.49
CA GLY A 189 12.16 -19.14 23.03
C GLY A 189 12.24 -20.22 21.96
N PHE A 190 12.77 -19.88 20.78
CA PHE A 190 13.18 -20.87 19.79
C PHE A 190 14.37 -21.66 20.33
N LYS A 191 14.09 -22.70 21.13
CA LYS A 191 15.08 -23.74 21.45
C LYS A 191 15.34 -24.54 20.19
N PHE A 192 16.35 -24.14 19.43
CA PHE A 192 17.01 -25.06 18.52
C PHE A 192 17.52 -26.25 19.35
N GLN A 193 16.87 -27.41 19.22
CA GLN A 193 17.53 -28.68 19.51
C GLN A 193 18.53 -28.89 18.37
N LEU A 194 19.73 -28.33 18.54
CA LEU A 194 20.83 -28.50 17.60
C LEU A 194 21.55 -29.84 17.86
N GLU A 195 20.81 -30.95 17.78
CA GLU A 195 21.40 -32.28 17.67
C GLU A 195 21.56 -32.63 16.18
N GLY A 196 22.73 -32.30 15.65
CA GLY A 196 23.35 -32.86 14.45
C GLY A 196 22.50 -32.96 13.17
N LEU A 197 22.76 -32.04 12.21
CA LEU A 197 23.25 -32.37 10.85
C LEU A 197 23.31 -31.12 9.93
N SER A 198 24.43 -31.00 9.21
CA SER A 198 24.66 -30.29 7.93
C SER A 198 24.14 -28.83 7.71
N PRO A 199 25.04 -27.83 7.57
CA PRO A 199 24.67 -26.47 7.15
C PRO A 199 24.75 -26.30 5.62
N GLN A 200 23.64 -26.51 4.91
CA GLN A 200 23.49 -26.04 3.52
C GLN A 200 22.01 -25.95 3.11
N ASN A 201 21.43 -24.74 3.19
CA ASN A 201 20.39 -24.16 2.33
C ASN A 201 19.73 -22.95 3.03
N ASP A 202 20.38 -21.79 2.98
CA ASP A 202 19.81 -20.54 3.49
C ASP A 202 18.70 -20.02 2.56
N LEU A 203 17.46 -20.18 3.01
CA LEU A 203 16.30 -19.44 2.49
C LEU A 203 16.35 -17.99 3.02
N LEU A 204 16.98 -17.10 2.25
CA LEU A 204 17.09 -15.67 2.55
C LEU A 204 15.72 -14.95 2.54
N ALA A 205 15.14 -14.77 3.72
CA ALA A 205 14.06 -13.81 3.96
C ALA A 205 14.65 -12.42 4.28
N CYS A 206 14.46 -11.46 3.38
CA CYS A 206 15.08 -10.13 3.48
C CYS A 206 14.32 -9.14 4.40
N ASP A 207 14.29 -9.37 5.70
CA ASP A 207 13.83 -8.41 6.71
C ASP A 207 15.01 -7.71 7.42
N ASN A 208 15.64 -6.73 6.76
CA ASN A 208 16.69 -5.90 7.36
C ASN A 208 16.11 -4.61 7.98
N GLY A 209 15.72 -4.69 9.26
CA GLY A 209 15.51 -3.53 10.12
C GLY A 209 16.85 -2.96 10.59
N ALA A 210 17.06 -1.65 10.43
CA ALA A 210 18.36 -1.01 10.71
C ALA A 210 18.58 -0.70 12.20
N ARG A 211 19.83 -0.87 12.66
CA ARG A 211 20.51 -0.01 13.65
C ARG A 211 22.03 -0.29 13.63
N GLY A 212 22.85 0.76 13.63
CA GLY A 212 24.32 0.64 13.58
C GLY A 212 24.99 0.90 14.94
N GLY A 213 26.29 0.63 15.03
CA GLY A 213 27.12 1.00 16.19
C GLY A 213 28.38 0.15 16.42
N SER A 214 29.51 0.59 15.85
CA SER A 214 30.90 0.43 16.34
C SER A 214 31.51 -0.96 16.71
N ALA A 215 32.44 -1.39 15.84
CA ALA A 215 33.89 -1.61 16.11
C ALA A 215 34.45 -2.81 16.93
N SER A 216 35.16 -3.69 16.21
CA SER A 216 36.50 -4.28 16.48
C SER A 216 36.97 -4.97 15.17
N SER A 217 38.12 -4.68 14.52
CA SER A 217 39.54 -4.93 14.86
C SER A 217 39.88 -6.41 15.10
N ASP A 218 40.87 -7.08 14.48
CA ASP A 218 41.83 -6.76 13.40
C ASP A 218 42.42 -8.09 12.83
N ASP A 219 43.36 -8.02 11.86
CA ASP A 219 44.04 -9.08 11.05
C ASP A 219 43.43 -9.30 9.65
N ALA A 220 44.14 -9.40 8.51
CA ALA A 220 45.58 -9.35 8.14
C ALA A 220 45.69 -9.22 6.58
N CYS A 221 46.78 -8.89 5.87
CA CYS A 221 48.11 -8.30 6.16
C CYS A 221 48.79 -7.82 4.83
N LEU A 222 49.97 -7.16 4.91
CA LEU A 222 50.99 -6.93 3.86
C LEU A 222 50.69 -6.19 2.51
N THR A 223 51.29 -4.99 2.41
CA THR A 223 52.01 -4.42 1.24
C THR A 223 51.30 -4.02 -0.07
N ARG A 224 51.30 -2.70 -0.37
CA ARG A 224 52.35 -2.08 -1.23
C ARG A 224 52.31 -0.54 -1.34
N SER A 225 53.51 0.04 -1.34
CA SER A 225 53.96 1.23 -2.11
C SER A 225 53.38 2.63 -1.88
N VAL A 226 54.25 3.46 -1.29
CA VAL A 226 54.22 4.92 -1.15
C VAL A 226 54.14 5.68 -2.50
N LYS A 227 53.32 6.75 -2.54
CA LYS A 227 53.77 8.05 -3.10
C LYS A 227 53.08 9.22 -2.39
N ARG A 228 53.89 10.11 -1.80
CA ARG A 228 53.44 11.36 -1.16
C ARG A 228 53.09 12.40 -2.22
N GLN A 229 52.06 13.21 -1.95
CA GLN A 229 52.17 14.66 -2.14
C GLN A 229 51.38 15.37 -1.04
N THR A 230 52.01 16.38 -0.42
CA THR A 230 51.52 17.03 0.79
C THR A 230 51.58 18.55 0.60
N LEU A 231 50.44 19.21 0.74
CA LEU A 231 50.27 20.65 0.98
C LEU A 231 49.04 20.75 1.91
N GLN A 232 49.19 21.00 3.21
CA GLN A 232 49.25 22.34 3.82
C GLN A 232 48.23 23.33 3.19
N GLY A 233 47.19 23.85 3.86
CA GLY A 233 46.68 23.61 5.21
C GLY A 233 46.43 24.91 5.98
N ARG A 234 45.20 25.14 6.48
CA ARG A 234 44.87 25.87 7.73
C ARG A 234 43.35 25.80 8.07
N PRO A 235 42.94 25.89 9.35
CA PRO A 235 41.55 25.77 9.80
C PRO A 235 40.95 27.11 10.32
N LEU A 236 39.79 27.01 11.00
CA LEU A 236 38.97 28.06 11.66
C LEU A 236 37.95 28.75 10.72
N SER A 237 36.72 29.13 11.12
CA SER A 237 36.15 29.30 12.47
C SER A 237 34.66 28.88 12.55
N ARG A 238 34.14 28.71 13.78
CA ARG A 238 32.70 28.72 14.08
C ARG A 238 32.08 30.10 13.77
N LEU A 239 30.78 30.13 13.49
CA LEU A 239 29.89 31.23 13.89
C LEU A 239 28.54 30.64 14.33
N ASN A 240 27.95 31.26 15.34
CA ASN A 240 26.73 30.84 16.02
C ASN A 240 25.45 31.50 15.44
N GLU A 241 24.29 31.07 15.94
CA GLU A 241 23.13 31.89 16.34
C GLU A 241 22.60 32.96 15.35
N ILE A 242 21.42 32.69 14.78
CA ILE A 242 20.36 33.71 14.65
C ILE A 242 19.06 33.07 15.17
N GLU A 243 18.33 33.80 16.01
CA GLU A 243 17.21 33.34 16.84
C GLU A 243 15.82 33.45 16.16
N ASP A 244 14.81 32.90 16.85
CA ASP A 244 13.38 33.03 16.55
C ASP A 244 12.88 34.48 16.58
N ASP A 245 12.09 34.93 15.59
CA ASP A 245 11.38 36.22 15.69
C ASP A 245 10.08 36.35 14.85
N ASP A 246 9.26 35.29 14.74
CA ASP A 246 8.02 35.32 13.92
C ASP A 246 6.71 35.06 14.72
N TYR A 247 6.78 35.06 16.06
CA TYR A 247 5.63 34.74 16.94
C TYR A 247 4.91 35.96 17.53
N ARG A 248 4.83 37.09 16.82
CA ARG A 248 4.19 38.31 17.37
C ARG A 248 3.52 39.29 16.40
N ARG A 249 2.66 38.82 15.48
CA ARG A 249 1.78 39.73 14.71
C ARG A 249 0.50 39.06 14.15
N LYS A 250 -0.56 38.96 14.98
CA LYS A 250 -2.00 38.86 14.58
C LYS A 250 -2.98 38.86 15.78
N ARG A 251 -2.93 39.92 16.60
CA ARG A 251 -4.00 40.35 17.51
C ARG A 251 -3.95 41.87 17.72
N GLN A 252 -4.34 42.60 16.68
CA GLN A 252 -4.92 43.95 16.72
C GLN A 252 -6.00 43.97 15.64
#